data_AF-A0A848GC12-F1
#
_entry.id   AF-A0A848GC12-F1
#
_cell.length_a   1.000
_cell.length_b   1.000
_cell.length_c   1.000
_cell.angle_alpha   90.00
_cell.angle_beta   90.00
_cell.angle_gamma   90.00
#
_symmetry.space_group_name_H-M   'P 1'
#
loop_
_entity.id
_entity.type
_entity.pdbx_description
1 polymer ?
#
loop_
_entity_poly.entity_id
_entity_poly.type
_entity_poly.pdbx_seq_one_letter_code
_entity_poly.pdbx_strand_id
1 'polypeptide(L)' 'MLIAKRSGVVQRQTFEKEGRSLKRRAGGYAHAKQYRRMRKVLKRQRTILGRVMRDLERRLPMLTDGTPRVRIVVASL' A
#
# COMPACT_ATOMS: atom_id res chain seq x y z
N MET A 1 6.83 -5.16 2.40
CA MET A 1 7.58 -4.81 3.62
C MET A 1 9.09 -4.93 3.47
N LEU A 2 9.62 -5.84 2.63
CA LEU A 2 11.07 -5.93 2.42
C LEU A 2 11.69 -4.57 2.07
N ILE A 3 11.00 -3.76 1.27
CA ILE A 3 11.41 -2.41 0.89
C ILE A 3 11.45 -1.46 2.10
N ALA A 4 10.39 -1.40 2.92
CA ALA A 4 10.31 -0.48 4.08
C ALA A 4 11.31 -0.80 5.20
N LYS A 5 11.52 -2.10 5.49
CA LYS A 5 12.54 -2.54 6.46
C LYS A 5 13.95 -2.27 5.95
N ARG A 6 14.21 -2.50 4.65
CA ARG A 6 15.49 -2.21 4.01
C ARG A 6 15.78 -0.71 3.90
N SER A 7 14.73 0.13 3.81
CA SER A 7 14.88 1.58 3.71
C SER A 7 14.91 2.29 5.06
N GLY A 8 14.98 1.57 6.19
CA GLY A 8 15.02 2.15 7.54
C GLY A 8 13.76 2.93 7.94
N VAL A 9 12.65 2.80 7.19
CA VAL A 9 11.42 3.56 7.42
C VAL A 9 10.53 2.81 8.40
N VAL A 10 10.56 3.22 9.68
CA VAL A 10 9.66 2.69 10.72
C VAL A 10 8.24 3.22 10.50
N GLN A 11 7.38 2.48 9.79
CA GLN A 11 5.99 2.88 9.58
C GLN A 11 5.19 2.90 10.89
N ARG A 12 4.39 3.95 11.09
CA ARG A 12 3.48 4.09 12.25
C ARG A 12 2.42 2.98 12.28
N GLN A 13 2.07 2.42 11.13
CA GLN A 13 1.08 1.37 10.99
C GLN A 13 1.50 0.36 9.93
N THR A 14 1.33 -0.93 10.22
CA THR A 14 1.75 -2.02 9.34
C THR A 14 0.54 -2.80 8.82
N PHE A 15 0.44 -2.99 7.49
CA PHE A 15 -0.66 -3.71 6.83
C PHE A 15 -0.27 -5.08 6.27
N GLU A 16 0.86 -5.66 6.70
CA GLU A 16 1.38 -6.92 6.11
C GLU A 16 0.39 -8.09 6.19
N LYS A 17 -0.08 -8.40 7.40
CA LYS A 17 -1.00 -9.52 7.63
C LYS A 17 -2.32 -9.31 6.89
N GLU A 18 -2.81 -8.07 6.90
CA GLU A 18 -4.03 -7.69 6.22
C GLU A 18 -3.89 -7.81 4.70
N GLY A 19 -2.81 -7.28 4.11
CA GLY A 19 -2.53 -7.38 2.68
C GLY A 19 -2.42 -8.82 2.19
N ARG A 20 -1.75 -9.69 2.96
CA ARG A 20 -1.66 -11.14 2.64
C ARG A 20 -3.03 -11.81 2.63
N SER A 21 -3.85 -11.52 3.65
CA SER A 21 -5.22 -12.03 3.74
C SER A 21 -6.11 -11.53 2.60
N LEU A 22 -6.03 -10.23 2.26
CA LEU A 22 -6.79 -9.64 1.17
C LEU A 22 -6.41 -10.26 -0.19
N LYS A 23 -5.12 -10.48 -0.47
CA LYS A 23 -4.66 -11.16 -1.69
C LYS A 23 -5.27 -12.56 -1.81
N ARG A 24 -5.23 -13.34 -0.73
CA ARG A 24 -5.81 -14.70 -0.69
C ARG A 24 -7.32 -14.68 -0.94
N ARG A 25 -8.04 -13.79 -0.24
CA ARG A 25 -9.51 -13.65 -0.39
C ARG A 25 -9.92 -13.20 -1.78
N ALA A 26 -9.18 -12.26 -2.38
CA ALA A 26 -9.45 -11.79 -3.74
C ALA A 26 -9.39 -12.95 -4.75
N GLY A 27 -8.34 -13.78 -4.68
CA GLY A 27 -8.19 -14.97 -5.53
C GLY A 27 -9.30 -16.00 -5.30
N GLY A 28 -9.63 -16.30 -4.04
CA GLY A 28 -10.72 -17.23 -3.73
C GLY A 28 -12.08 -16.77 -4.25
N TYR A 29 -12.42 -15.48 -4.10
CA TYR A 29 -13.65 -14.92 -4.64
C TYR A 29 -13.66 -14.85 -6.16
N ALA A 30 -12.52 -14.60 -6.80
CA ALA A 30 -12.40 -14.65 -8.25
C ALA A 30 -12.66 -16.05 -8.78
N HIS A 31 -12.06 -17.08 -8.17
CA HIS A 31 -12.25 -18.48 -8.55
C HIS A 31 -13.71 -18.92 -8.39
N ALA A 32 -14.35 -18.54 -7.29
CA ALA A 32 -15.78 -18.81 -7.05
C ALA A 32 -16.74 -17.88 -7.82
N LYS A 33 -16.25 -17.02 -8.72
CA LYS A 33 -17.03 -16.01 -9.48
C LYS A 33 -17.86 -15.06 -8.59
N GLN A 34 -17.46 -14.87 -7.33
CA GLN A 34 -18.12 -14.01 -6.34
C GLN A 34 -17.68 -12.54 -6.47
N TYR A 35 -17.89 -11.93 -7.64
CA TYR A 35 -17.35 -10.61 -7.97
C TYR A 35 -17.85 -9.47 -7.06
N ARG A 36 -19.08 -9.58 -6.51
CA ARG A 36 -19.58 -8.61 -5.52
C ARG A 36 -18.73 -8.61 -4.24
N ARG A 37 -18.30 -9.79 -3.77
CA ARG A 37 -17.42 -9.94 -2.60
C ARG A 37 -15.99 -9.53 -2.92
N MET A 38 -15.50 -9.92 -4.10
CA MET A 38 -14.17 -9.50 -4.59
C MET A 38 -14.03 -7.98 -4.66
N ARG A 39 -15.04 -7.26 -5.18
CA ARG A 39 -15.04 -5.79 -5.23
C ARG A 39 -14.84 -5.13 -3.87
N LYS A 40 -15.39 -5.70 -2.78
CA LYS A 40 -15.17 -5.20 -1.42
C LYS A 40 -13.72 -5.37 -0.96
N VAL A 41 -13.09 -6.49 -1.30
CA VAL A 41 -11.67 -6.75 -1.01
C VAL A 41 -10.77 -5.77 -1.76
N LEU A 42 -11.02 -5.56 -3.06
CA LEU A 42 -10.28 -4.59 -3.87
C LEU A 42 -10.44 -3.16 -3.35
N LYS A 43 -11.65 -2.77 -2.91
CA LYS A 43 -11.88 -1.47 -2.27
C LYS A 43 -11.01 -1.30 -1.03
N ARG A 44 -10.93 -2.34 -0.17
CA ARG A 44 -10.08 -2.32 1.02
C ARG A 44 -8.59 -2.22 0.67
N GLN A 45 -8.13 -2.95 -0.35
CA GLN A 45 -6.75 -2.84 -0.85
C GLN A 45 -6.42 -1.40 -1.30
N ARG A 46 -7.32 -0.74 -2.04
CA ARG A 46 -7.15 0.68 -2.44
C ARG A 46 -7.09 1.62 -1.25
N THR A 47 -7.93 1.41 -0.23
CA THR A 47 -7.89 2.21 1.00
C THR A 47 -6.56 2.09 1.73
N ILE A 48 -6.04 0.87 1.87
CA ILE A 48 -4.74 0.62 2.49
C ILE A 48 -3.63 1.29 1.68
N LEU A 49 -3.63 1.11 0.36
CA LEU A 49 -2.66 1.75 -0.53
C LEU A 49 -2.67 3.27 -0.38
N GLY A 50 -3.84 3.91 -0.42
CA GLY A 50 -3.96 5.35 -0.24
C GLY A 50 -3.51 5.83 1.14
N ARG A 51 -3.71 5.03 2.20
CA ARG A 51 -3.17 5.36 3.53
C ARG A 51 -1.65 5.27 3.56
N VAL A 52 -1.06 4.23 2.96
CA VAL A 52 0.41 4.07 2.88
C VAL A 52 1.02 5.20 2.06
N MET A 53 0.44 5.57 0.92
CA MET A 53 0.95 6.69 0.10
C MET A 53 0.92 8.00 0.89
N ARG A 54 -0.18 8.33 1.56
CA ARG A 54 -0.26 9.54 2.41
C ARG A 54 0.71 9.52 3.60
N ASP A 55 0.96 8.35 4.19
CA ASP A 55 1.96 8.22 5.25
C ASP A 55 3.38 8.42 4.72
N LEU A 56 3.67 7.98 3.49
CA LEU A 56 4.94 8.24 2.82
C LEU A 56 5.09 9.72 2.43
N GLU A 57 4.07 10.32 1.81
CA GLU A 57 4.04 11.74 1.46
C GLU A 57 4.25 12.65 2.67
N ARG A 58 3.68 12.30 3.83
CA ARG A 58 3.91 13.06 5.08
C ARG A 58 5.31 12.89 5.66
N ARG A 59 5.96 11.74 5.41
CA ARG A 59 7.30 11.43 5.93
C ARG A 59 8.41 11.92 5.01
N LEU A 60 8.16 12.00 3.71
CA LEU A 60 9.14 12.46 2.73
C LEU A 60 9.73 13.83 3.10
N PRO A 61 8.95 14.88 3.42
CA PRO A 61 9.47 16.17 3.86
C PRO A 61 10.43 16.07 5.06
N MET A 62 10.09 15.22 6.04
CA MET A 62 10.90 15.01 7.25
C MET A 62 12.22 14.26 6.98
N LEU A 63 12.30 13.53 5.86
CA LEU A 63 13.51 12.83 5.42
C LEU A 63 14.33 13.70 4.45
N THR A 64 13.70 14.64 3.74
CA THR A 64 14.35 15.47 2.71
C THR A 64 15.16 16.64 3.25
N ASP A 65 15.12 16.92 4.56
CA ASP A 65 16.06 17.85 5.22
C ASP A 65 17.51 17.32 5.22
N GLY A 66 17.75 16.12 4.67
CA GLY A 66 19.09 15.63 4.32
C GLY A 66 19.09 14.61 3.18
N THR A 67 19.18 15.06 1.92
CA THR A 67 19.40 14.32 0.65
C THR A 67 18.14 13.87 -0.15
N PRO A 68 18.24 13.63 -1.49
CA PRO A 68 17.52 14.39 -2.50
C PRO A 68 16.28 13.67 -3.06
N ARG A 69 15.42 14.48 -3.69
CA ARG A 69 14.07 14.16 -4.19
C ARG A 69 14.02 12.89 -5.05
N VAL A 70 13.46 11.81 -4.49
CA VAL A 70 12.92 10.70 -5.30
C VAL A 70 11.57 11.14 -5.85
N ARG A 71 11.58 11.63 -7.10
CA ARG A 71 10.40 12.05 -7.84
C ARG A 71 9.60 10.80 -8.21
N ILE A 72 8.70 10.35 -7.33
CA ILE A 72 7.68 9.35 -7.69
C ILE A 72 6.65 10.08 -8.56
N VAL A 73 6.86 10.05 -9.88
CA VAL A 73 5.88 10.52 -10.84
C VAL A 73 4.73 9.50 -10.85
N VAL A 74 3.67 9.79 -10.12
CA VAL A 74 2.35 9.21 -10.37
C VAL A 74 1.50 10.30 -11.02
N ALA A 75 1.72 10.50 -12.32
CA ALA A 75 0.81 11.22 -13.19
C ALA A 75 1.01 10.75 -14.64
N SER A 76 -0.10 10.28 -15.22
CA SER A 76 -0.42 10.28 -16.66
C SER A 76 0.21 9.19 -17.54
N LEU A 77 -0.52 8.08 -17.69
CA LEU A 77 -0.99 7.49 -18.97
C LEU A 77 -2.20 6.59 -18.68
#